data_AF-A0A0V0SV91-F1
#
_entry.id   AF-A0A0V0SV91-F1
#
_cell.length_a   1.000
_cell.length_b   1.000
_cell.length_c   1.000
_cell.angle_alpha   90.00
_cell.angle_beta   90.00
_cell.angle_gamma   90.00
#
_symmetry.space_group_name_H-M   'P 1'
#
loop_
_entity.id
_entity.type
_entity.pdbx_description
1 polymer ?
#
loop_
_entity_poly.entity_id
_entity_poly.type
_entity_poly.pdbx_seq_one_letter_code
_entity_poly.pdbx_strand_id
1 'polypeptide(L)'
;LKNRFGRKDVVIQNHIRKLLEVEPCVKTSAENLQVLHDELNLHVRALGALGKDLNSSRITAAEILMELFKLKLPIAIRKKWEEEIFTDEAKSSDLDLFFSFLLKQVRIEQSVVKTQT
;
A
#
# COMPACT_ATOMS: atom_id res chain seq x y z
N LEU A 1 0.35 22.47 -16.69
CA LEU A 1 -0.14 22.00 -15.36
C LEU A 1 -0.43 20.49 -15.29
N LYS A 2 -0.52 19.75 -16.42
CA LYS A 2 -0.88 18.32 -16.45
C LYS A 2 0.13 17.33 -15.82
N ASN A 3 1.39 17.72 -15.65
CA ASN A 3 2.46 16.86 -15.10
C ASN A 3 2.88 17.20 -13.65
N ARG A 4 2.06 17.92 -12.88
CA ARG A 4 2.39 18.28 -11.48
C ARG A 4 1.70 17.42 -10.42
N PHE A 5 0.75 16.57 -10.81
CA PHE A 5 0.23 15.57 -9.89
C PHE A 5 1.13 14.35 -10.01
N GLY A 6 2.04 14.21 -9.03
CA GLY A 6 2.83 12.99 -8.87
C GLY A 6 1.91 11.77 -8.95
N ARG A 7 2.41 10.75 -9.65
CA ARG A 7 1.90 9.37 -9.71
C ARG A 7 0.62 9.14 -8.89
N LYS A 8 -0.54 9.27 -9.55
CA LYS A 8 -1.88 9.12 -8.97
C LYS A 8 -2.04 7.79 -8.20
N ASP A 9 -1.37 6.75 -8.71
CA ASP A 9 -1.22 5.44 -8.08
C ASP A 9 -0.61 5.52 -6.68
N VAL A 10 0.44 6.32 -6.47
CA VAL A 10 1.08 6.49 -5.14
C VAL A 10 0.12 7.12 -4.15
N VAL A 11 -0.67 8.11 -4.60
CA VAL A 11 -1.67 8.77 -3.75
C VAL A 11 -2.78 7.78 -3.35
N ILE A 12 -3.27 6.98 -4.31
CA ILE A 12 -4.25 5.91 -4.06
C ILE A 12 -3.68 4.90 -3.05
N GLN A 13 -2.48 4.38 -3.31
CA GLN A 13 -1.79 3.42 -2.42
C GLN A 13 -1.63 3.97 -1.01
N ASN A 14 -1.25 5.25 -0.87
CA ASN A 14 -1.12 5.87 0.44
C ASN A 14 -2.44 5.94 1.22
N HIS A 15 -3.55 6.28 0.56
CA HIS A 15 -4.86 6.30 1.21
C HIS A 15 -5.33 4.89 1.62
N ILE A 16 -5.12 3.89 0.77
CA ILE A 16 -5.41 2.49 1.11
C ILE A 16 -4.60 2.06 2.33
N ARG A 17 -3.29 2.34 2.33
CA ARG A 17 -2.42 2.02 3.46
C ARG A 17 -2.86 2.70 4.75
N LYS A 18 -3.21 3.98 4.69
CA LYS A 18 -3.68 4.71 5.87
C LYS A 18 -4.97 4.12 6.43
N LEU A 19 -5.90 3.68 5.60
CA LEU A 19 -7.08 2.94 6.06
C LEU A 19 -6.72 1.63 6.78
N LEU A 20 -5.71 0.91 6.30
CA LEU A 20 -5.24 -0.35 6.92
C LEU A 20 -4.45 -0.13 8.22
N GLU A 21 -3.89 1.05 8.40
CA GLU A 21 -3.13 1.46 9.60
C GLU A 21 -3.99 2.20 10.63
N VAL A 22 -5.29 2.43 10.37
CA VAL A 22 -6.18 3.08 11.35
C VAL A 22 -6.21 2.26 12.63
N GLU A 23 -5.83 2.90 13.73
CA GLU A 23 -5.79 2.26 15.05
C GLU A 23 -7.21 2.02 15.58
N PRO A 24 -7.45 0.92 16.31
CA PRO A 24 -8.74 0.67 16.93
C PRO A 24 -9.13 1.79 17.90
N CYS A 25 -10.36 2.29 17.78
CA CYS A 25 -10.92 3.22 18.76
C CYS A 25 -11.29 2.45 20.04
N VAL A 26 -10.45 2.57 21.07
CA VAL A 26 -10.60 1.85 22.35
C VAL A 26 -11.49 2.58 23.37
N LYS A 27 -11.81 3.86 23.14
CA LYS A 27 -12.59 4.69 24.08
C LYS A 27 -13.96 5.03 23.51
N THR A 28 -15.00 4.70 24.25
CA THR A 28 -16.40 4.95 23.84
C THR A 28 -16.86 6.35 24.29
N SER A 29 -16.34 7.39 23.64
CA SER A 29 -16.81 8.77 23.81
C SER A 29 -17.13 9.38 22.46
N ALA A 30 -18.06 10.34 22.41
CA ALA A 30 -18.40 11.06 21.18
C ALA A 30 -17.17 11.64 20.47
N GLU A 31 -16.25 12.26 21.21
CA GLU A 31 -15.01 12.83 20.66
C GLU A 31 -14.13 11.77 19.97
N ASN A 32 -13.80 10.67 20.66
CA ASN A 32 -13.00 9.59 20.08
C ASN A 32 -13.69 8.91 18.87
N LEU A 33 -15.02 8.78 18.88
CA LEU A 33 -15.77 8.25 17.73
C LEU A 33 -15.78 9.23 16.55
N GLN A 34 -15.85 10.54 16.82
CA GLN A 34 -15.78 11.58 15.79
C GLN A 34 -14.40 11.57 15.12
N VAL A 35 -13.32 11.43 15.89
CA VAL A 35 -11.96 11.33 15.35
C VAL A 35 -11.82 10.11 14.42
N LEU A 36 -12.29 8.94 14.85
CA LEU A 36 -12.27 7.73 14.01
C LEU A 36 -13.10 7.93 12.73
N HIS A 37 -14.31 8.50 12.86
CA HIS A 37 -15.17 8.79 11.73
C HIS A 37 -14.47 9.69 10.70
N ASP A 38 -13.86 10.79 11.17
CA ASP A 38 -13.25 11.77 10.29
C ASP A 38 -12.01 11.22 9.59
N GLU A 39 -11.20 10.41 10.27
CA GLU A 39 -10.05 9.72 9.68
C GLU A 39 -10.47 8.73 8.59
N LEU A 40 -11.45 7.87 8.86
CA LEU A 40 -11.97 6.92 7.87
C LEU A 40 -12.61 7.64 6.67
N ASN A 41 -13.49 8.60 6.95
CA ASN A 41 -14.24 9.32 5.92
C ASN A 41 -13.32 10.17 5.03
N LEU A 42 -12.24 10.76 5.58
CA LEU A 42 -11.22 11.47 4.80
C LEU A 42 -10.64 10.59 3.70
N HIS A 43 -10.16 9.39 4.06
CA HIS A 43 -9.49 8.51 3.10
C HIS A 43 -10.47 7.89 2.10
N VAL A 44 -11.67 7.49 2.54
CA VAL A 44 -12.72 6.98 1.64
C VAL A 44 -13.14 8.04 0.61
N ARG A 45 -13.36 9.29 1.02
CA ARG A 45 -13.71 10.38 0.09
C ARG A 45 -12.57 10.71 -0.87
N ALA A 46 -11.33 10.73 -0.39
CA ALA A 46 -10.17 10.97 -1.24
C ALA A 46 -10.02 9.89 -2.33
N LEU A 47 -10.20 8.61 -1.97
CA LEU A 47 -10.22 7.51 -2.93
C LEU A 47 -11.36 7.66 -3.96
N GLY A 48 -12.56 8.05 -3.52
CA GLY A 48 -13.68 8.37 -4.41
C GLY A 48 -13.33 9.47 -5.42
N ALA A 49 -12.73 10.57 -4.97
CA ALA A 49 -12.27 11.67 -5.84
C ALA A 49 -11.19 11.24 -6.84
N LEU A 50 -10.41 10.21 -6.50
CA LEU A 50 -9.41 9.60 -7.37
C LEU A 50 -10.01 8.54 -8.32
N GLY A 51 -11.33 8.32 -8.29
CA GLY A 51 -12.01 7.33 -9.12
C GLY A 51 -11.89 5.90 -8.59
N LYS A 52 -11.52 5.74 -7.32
CA LYS A 52 -11.48 4.49 -6.56
C LYS A 52 -12.61 4.47 -5.52
N ASP A 53 -13.82 4.75 -5.98
CA ASP A 53 -15.01 4.68 -5.14
C ASP A 53 -15.26 3.24 -4.67
N LEU A 54 -15.36 3.07 -3.34
CA LEU A 54 -15.60 1.80 -2.68
C LEU A 54 -17.02 1.29 -2.92
N ASN A 55 -18.00 2.18 -3.14
CA ASN A 55 -19.40 1.80 -3.33
C ASN A 55 -19.69 1.26 -4.74
N SER A 56 -18.80 1.52 -5.70
CA SER A 56 -18.97 1.12 -7.11
C SER A 56 -17.89 0.13 -7.59
N SER A 57 -17.28 -0.62 -6.67
CA SER A 57 -16.31 -1.70 -6.92
C SER A 57 -15.11 -1.29 -7.80
N ARG A 58 -14.73 0.00 -7.78
CA ARG A 58 -13.60 0.52 -8.57
C ARG A 58 -12.24 0.28 -7.92
N ILE A 59 -12.25 0.04 -6.62
CA ILE A 59 -11.10 -0.48 -5.88
C ILE A 59 -11.15 -2.00 -5.92
N THR A 60 -10.03 -2.61 -6.32
CA THR A 60 -9.93 -4.06 -6.42
C THR A 60 -9.41 -4.66 -5.13
N ALA A 61 -9.76 -5.93 -4.85
CA ALA A 61 -9.18 -6.67 -3.74
C ALA A 61 -7.66 -6.78 -3.86
N ALA A 62 -7.12 -6.87 -5.08
CA ALA A 62 -5.68 -6.92 -5.33
C ALA A 62 -4.95 -5.66 -4.86
N GLU A 63 -5.53 -4.47 -5.09
CA GLU A 63 -4.97 -3.20 -4.61
C GLU A 63 -4.91 -3.13 -3.08
N ILE A 64 -5.95 -3.63 -2.41
CA ILE A 64 -6.01 -3.68 -0.94
C ILE A 64 -4.99 -4.69 -0.40
N LEU A 65 -4.94 -5.89 -0.97
CA LEU A 65 -4.01 -6.94 -0.58
C LEU A 65 -2.55 -6.52 -0.78
N MET A 66 -2.23 -5.82 -1.88
CA MET A 66 -0.90 -5.30 -2.14
C MET A 66 -0.41 -4.41 -0.98
N GLU A 67 -1.20 -3.42 -0.58
CA GLU A 67 -0.83 -2.54 0.53
C GLU A 67 -0.78 -3.29 1.87
N LEU A 68 -1.70 -4.24 2.11
CA LEU A 68 -1.63 -5.10 3.28
C LEU A 68 -0.34 -5.93 3.33
N PHE A 69 0.09 -6.51 2.20
CA PHE A 69 1.32 -7.29 2.15
C PHE A 69 2.55 -6.42 2.34
N LYS A 70 2.60 -5.22 1.75
CA LYS A 70 3.67 -4.24 2.01
C LYS A 70 3.80 -3.92 3.50
N LEU A 71 2.68 -3.83 4.23
CA LEU A 71 2.68 -3.61 5.69
C LEU A 71 3.36 -4.73 6.49
N LYS A 72 3.36 -5.97 5.97
CA LYS A 72 4.02 -7.12 6.60
C LYS A 72 5.53 -7.18 6.34
N LEU A 73 6.06 -6.37 5.43
CA LEU A 73 7.48 -6.40 5.08
C LEU A 73 8.32 -5.51 6.00
N PRO A 74 9.56 -5.92 6.33
CA PRO A 74 10.56 -5.02 6.87
C PRO A 74 10.77 -3.81 5.96
N ILE A 75 11.04 -2.64 6.54
CA ILE A 75 11.21 -1.38 5.80
C ILE A 75 12.25 -1.51 4.68
N ALA A 76 13.36 -2.21 4.93
CA ALA A 76 14.41 -2.43 3.93
C ALA A 76 13.91 -3.20 2.70
N ILE A 77 13.09 -4.23 2.89
CA ILE A 77 12.52 -5.02 1.80
C ILE A 77 11.43 -4.24 1.06
N ARG A 78 10.60 -3.48 1.79
CA ARG A 78 9.60 -2.59 1.19
C ARG A 78 10.26 -1.54 0.28
N LYS A 79 11.37 -0.94 0.70
CA LYS A 79 12.13 0.02 -0.13
C LYS A 79 12.60 -0.61 -1.45
N LYS A 80 13.19 -1.80 -1.40
CA LYS A 80 13.60 -2.55 -2.60
C LYS A 80 12.43 -2.83 -3.55
N TRP A 81 11.25 -3.13 -3.01
CA TRP A 81 10.04 -3.31 -3.82
C TRP A 81 9.64 -2.01 -4.53
N GLU A 82 9.58 -0.90 -3.80
CA GLU A 82 9.23 0.39 -4.38
C GLU A 82 10.25 0.82 -5.44
N GLU A 83 11.54 0.54 -5.26
CA GLU A 83 12.58 0.74 -6.28
C GLU A 83 12.33 -0.12 -7.53
N GLU A 84 12.02 -1.41 -7.36
CA GLU A 84 11.75 -2.32 -8.48
C GLU A 84 10.54 -1.87 -9.33
N ILE A 85 9.50 -1.35 -8.69
CA ILE A 85 8.32 -0.81 -9.38
C ILE A 85 8.55 0.62 -9.92
N PHE A 86 9.35 1.44 -9.25
CA PHE A 86 9.64 2.81 -9.71
C PHE A 86 10.48 2.83 -10.99
N THR A 87 11.36 1.84 -11.17
CA THR A 87 12.26 1.78 -12.33
C THR A 87 11.58 1.39 -13.65
N ASP A 88 10.34 0.90 -13.62
CA ASP A 88 9.66 0.37 -14.80
C ASP A 88 8.20 0.84 -14.85
N GLU A 89 7.97 2.02 -15.43
CA GLU A 89 6.63 2.62 -15.56
C GLU A 89 5.65 1.77 -16.40
N ALA A 90 6.16 0.82 -17.18
CA ALA A 90 5.34 -0.09 -17.98
C ALA A 90 4.88 -1.34 -17.21
N LYS A 91 5.50 -1.65 -16.07
CA LYS A 91 5.07 -2.77 -15.21
C LYS A 91 3.89 -2.34 -14.35
N SER A 92 2.72 -2.95 -14.60
CA SER A 92 1.66 -2.96 -13.61
C SER A 92 2.13 -3.74 -12.38
N SER A 93 2.11 -3.11 -11.22
CA SER A 93 2.39 -3.79 -9.96
C SER A 93 1.22 -4.69 -9.57
N ASP A 94 1.21 -5.92 -10.08
CA ASP A 94 0.26 -6.95 -9.69
C ASP A 94 0.82 -7.86 -8.57
N LEU A 95 -0.05 -8.74 -8.06
CA LEU A 95 0.30 -9.64 -6.96
C LEU A 95 1.32 -10.71 -7.39
N ASP A 96 1.30 -11.16 -8.64
CA ASP A 96 2.22 -12.19 -9.14
C ASP A 96 3.66 -11.67 -9.19
N LEU A 97 3.82 -10.42 -9.64
CA LEU A 97 5.10 -9.72 -9.60
C LEU A 97 5.59 -9.54 -8.16
N PHE A 98 4.69 -9.21 -7.23
CA PHE A 98 5.03 -9.07 -5.82
C PHE A 98 5.51 -10.39 -5.19
N PHE A 99 4.82 -11.51 -5.46
CA PHE A 99 5.26 -12.82 -4.97
C PHE A 99 6.59 -13.26 -5.60
N SER A 100 6.77 -12.98 -6.90
CA SER A 100 8.05 -13.23 -7.59
C SER A 100 9.20 -12.42 -6.98
N PHE A 101 8.94 -11.15 -6.64
CA PHE A 101 9.88 -10.30 -5.92
C PHE A 101 10.24 -10.88 -4.54
N LEU A 102 9.25 -11.34 -3.76
CA LEU A 102 9.52 -11.92 -2.45
C LEU A 102 10.36 -13.20 -2.55
N LEU A 103 10.07 -14.08 -3.52
CA LEU A 103 10.88 -15.27 -3.76
C LEU A 103 12.33 -14.91 -4.16
N LYS A 104 12.51 -13.85 -4.96
CA LYS A 104 13.83 -13.31 -5.29
C LYS A 104 14.57 -12.83 -4.03
N GLN A 105 13.91 -12.08 -3.13
CA GLN A 105 14.53 -11.64 -1.87
C GLN A 105 14.93 -12.83 -0.99
N VAL A 106 14.09 -13.87 -0.88
CA VAL A 106 14.43 -15.10 -0.15
C VAL A 106 15.72 -15.74 -0.67
N ARG A 107 15.85 -15.88 -2.00
CA ARG A 107 17.07 -16.45 -2.62
C ARG A 107 18.32 -15.61 -2.38
N ILE A 108 18.18 -14.29 -2.37
CA ILE A 108 19.28 -13.36 -2.07
C ILE A 108 19.77 -13.58 -0.63
N GLU A 109 18.87 -13.52 0.34
CA GLU A 109 19.23 -13.67 1.76
C GLU A 109 19.84 -15.06 2.05
N GLN A 110 19.33 -16.13 1.43
CA GLN A 110 19.92 -17.47 1.53
C GLN A 110 21.35 -17.55 0.97
N SER A 111 21.66 -16.79 -0.08
CA SER A 111 23.00 -16.78 -0.68
C SER A 111 24.00 -16.00 0.17
N VAL A 112 23.56 -14.93 0.83
CA VAL A 112 24.37 -14.15 1.78
C VAL A 112 24.79 -15.01 2.97
N VAL A 113 23.86 -15.77 3.55
CA VAL A 113 24.14 -16.66 4.70
C VAL A 113 25.18 -17.71 4.36
N LYS A 114 25.09 -18.36 3.19
CA LYS A 114 26.04 -19.38 2.74
C LYS A 114 27.46 -18.86 2.52
N THR A 115 27.63 -17.56 2.30
CA THR A 115 28.93 -16.95 2.03
C THR A 115 29.65 -16.52 3.33
N GLN A 116 28.95 -16.53 4.47
CA GLN A 116 29.47 -16.14 5.79
C GLN A 116 29.80 -17.33 6.70
N THR A 117 29.48 -18.56 6.27
CA THR A 117 29.81 -19.83 6.93
C THR A 117 30.98 -20.51 6.24
#